data_AF-X1S5F9-F1
#
_entry.id   AF-X1S5F9-F1
#
_cell.length_a   1.000
_cell.length_b   1.000
_cell.length_c   1.000
_cell.angle_alpha   90.00
_cell.angle_beta   90.00
_cell.angle_gamma   90.00
#
_symmetry.space_group_name_H-M   'P 1'
#
loop_
_entity.id
_entity.type
_entity.pdbx_description
1 polymer ?
#
loop_
_entity_poly.entity_id
_entity_poly.type
_entity_poly.pdbx_seq_one_letter_code
_entity_poly.pdbx_strand_id
1 'polypeptide(L)'
;MGLFRSYCMTYQEENDKLLNSFLDRTFLKTWENQEEGLENFRTLELFLNTKCNLKCSYCYLANFGNELYPPELQDDKRVLANLQILLEWLLDRRLAPKLELFSGDPFSLQVLKMILDKFESAESRPKSIVIPTNYTFILDKALTEKIECLIERSRKLGMPISLSASIDGKYCEANRPFRSGKNDPRDDGYYDSVFAFNKKWGFSFHPMIYSDRIDSWQSNFLWFQEMLKKHD
;
A
#
# COMPACT_ATOMS: atom_id res chain seq x y z
N MET A 1 -36.48 36.17 -37.37
CA MET A 1 -35.88 34.88 -37.77
C MET A 1 -34.68 34.62 -36.87
N GLY A 2 -34.89 33.88 -35.78
CA GLY A 2 -33.83 33.53 -34.84
C GLY A 2 -33.13 32.24 -35.28
N LEU A 3 -31.84 32.33 -35.59
CA LEU A 3 -31.00 31.18 -35.90
C LEU A 3 -30.81 30.34 -34.63
N PHE A 4 -31.49 29.19 -34.55
CA PHE A 4 -31.16 28.14 -33.61
C PHE A 4 -29.79 27.54 -34.01
N ARG A 5 -28.71 28.03 -33.41
CA ARG A 5 -27.43 27.31 -33.41
C ARG A 5 -27.57 26.14 -32.44
N SER A 6 -27.84 24.96 -32.98
CA SER A 6 -27.61 23.70 -32.27
C SER A 6 -26.11 23.59 -32.01
N TYR A 7 -25.68 23.83 -30.77
CA TYR A 7 -24.32 23.55 -30.35
C TYR A 7 -24.16 22.03 -30.27
N CYS A 8 -23.66 21.41 -31.35
CA CYS A 8 -23.12 20.06 -31.24
C CYS A 8 -21.82 20.14 -30.44
N MET A 9 -21.80 19.49 -29.28
CA MET A 9 -20.57 19.24 -28.55
C MET A 9 -19.60 18.41 -29.39
N THR A 10 -18.32 18.67 -29.22
CA THR A 10 -17.26 17.81 -29.76
C THR A 10 -17.18 16.50 -28.96
N TYR A 11 -16.62 15.45 -29.58
CA TYR A 11 -16.36 14.18 -28.91
C TYR A 11 -15.52 14.34 -27.63
N GLN A 12 -14.51 15.21 -27.64
CA GLN A 12 -13.68 15.46 -26.45
C GLN A 12 -14.50 16.10 -25.33
N GLU A 13 -15.30 17.13 -25.63
CA GLU A 13 -16.14 17.78 -24.63
C GLU A 13 -17.19 16.82 -24.04
N GLU A 14 -17.73 15.92 -24.85
CA GLU A 14 -18.64 14.87 -24.38
C GLU A 14 -17.93 13.90 -23.43
N ASN A 15 -16.74 13.41 -23.79
CA ASN A 15 -15.97 12.52 -22.95
C ASN A 15 -15.50 13.19 -21.66
N ASP A 16 -15.09 14.45 -21.71
CA ASP A 16 -14.70 15.21 -20.51
C ASP A 16 -15.89 15.38 -19.57
N LYS A 17 -17.08 15.70 -20.12
CA LYS A 17 -18.30 15.77 -19.31
C LYS A 17 -18.68 14.42 -18.71
N LEU A 18 -18.55 13.34 -19.48
CA LEU A 18 -18.83 11.99 -18.99
C LEU A 18 -17.86 11.58 -17.88
N LEU A 19 -16.55 11.80 -18.08
CA LEU A 19 -15.52 11.50 -17.10
C LEU A 19 -15.72 12.30 -15.81
N ASN A 20 -15.88 13.62 -15.91
CA ASN A 20 -16.09 14.47 -14.74
C ASN A 20 -17.39 14.08 -14.02
N SER A 21 -18.48 13.84 -14.75
CA SER A 21 -19.72 13.36 -14.15
C SER A 21 -19.55 12.02 -13.43
N PHE A 22 -18.73 11.11 -13.94
CA PHE A 22 -18.44 9.85 -13.29
C PHE A 22 -17.62 10.09 -12.01
N LEU A 23 -16.49 10.80 -12.09
CA LEU A 23 -15.61 11.09 -10.97
C LEU A 23 -16.34 11.84 -9.84
N ASP A 24 -17.11 12.88 -10.17
CA ASP A 24 -17.86 13.68 -9.20
C ASP A 24 -18.91 12.84 -8.47
N ARG A 25 -19.66 11.99 -9.19
CA ARG A 25 -20.73 11.17 -8.60
C ARG A 25 -20.22 9.95 -7.84
N THR A 26 -18.95 9.59 -8.02
CA THR A 26 -18.35 8.37 -7.44
C THR A 26 -17.24 8.73 -6.45
N PHE A 27 -16.01 8.83 -6.92
CA PHE A 27 -14.81 9.05 -6.11
C PHE A 27 -14.87 10.35 -5.33
N LEU A 28 -15.07 11.49 -6.01
CA LEU A 28 -14.89 12.80 -5.37
C LEU A 28 -15.95 13.05 -4.30
N LYS A 29 -17.23 12.81 -4.59
CA LYS A 29 -18.30 12.84 -3.58
C LYS A 29 -18.01 11.92 -2.39
N THR A 30 -17.48 10.73 -2.66
CA THR A 30 -17.13 9.76 -1.60
C THR A 30 -15.94 10.25 -0.76
N TRP A 31 -14.97 10.93 -1.37
CA TRP A 31 -13.78 11.43 -0.68
C TRP A 31 -14.05 12.72 0.09
N GLU A 32 -15.07 13.50 -0.29
CA GLU A 32 -15.58 14.62 0.51
C GLU A 32 -16.23 14.13 1.81
N ASN A 33 -17.00 13.04 1.75
CA ASN A 33 -17.61 12.40 2.92
C ASN A 33 -17.59 10.87 2.82
N GLN A 34 -16.65 10.26 3.52
CA GLN A 34 -16.46 8.81 3.53
C GLN A 34 -17.66 8.03 4.12
N GLU A 35 -18.48 8.65 4.96
CA GLU A 35 -19.59 7.97 5.65
C GLU A 35 -20.81 7.83 4.74
N GLU A 36 -21.12 8.89 4.00
CA GLU A 36 -22.23 8.92 3.04
C GLU A 36 -21.81 8.45 1.63
N GLY A 37 -20.51 8.32 1.41
CA GLY A 37 -19.93 7.91 0.14
C GLY A 37 -20.13 6.43 -0.20
N LEU A 38 -19.93 6.12 -1.48
CA LEU A 38 -20.10 4.78 -2.05
C LEU A 38 -18.90 3.89 -1.71
N GLU A 39 -19.17 2.70 -1.17
CA GLU A 39 -18.13 1.79 -0.64
C GLU A 39 -17.00 1.50 -1.64
N ASN A 40 -17.35 1.16 -2.89
CA ASN A 40 -16.40 0.81 -3.95
C ASN A 40 -15.48 1.96 -4.39
N PHE A 41 -15.76 3.20 -3.97
CA PHE A 41 -15.04 4.39 -4.42
C PHE A 41 -14.33 5.11 -3.27
N ARG A 42 -14.21 4.49 -2.09
CA ARG A 42 -13.61 5.10 -0.89
C ARG A 42 -12.08 5.20 -0.92
N THR A 43 -11.45 4.34 -1.69
CA THR A 43 -10.01 4.12 -1.67
C THR A 43 -9.32 4.77 -2.85
N LEU A 44 -8.19 5.41 -2.57
CA LEU A 44 -7.18 5.80 -3.53
C LEU A 44 -5.98 4.87 -3.37
N GLU A 45 -5.77 4.03 -4.38
CA GLU A 45 -4.61 3.15 -4.47
C GLU A 45 -3.45 3.88 -5.16
N LEU A 46 -2.27 3.87 -4.53
CA LEU A 46 -1.07 4.50 -5.05
C LEU A 46 0.03 3.46 -5.22
N PHE A 47 0.44 3.25 -6.47
CA PHE A 47 1.60 2.43 -6.81
C PHE A 47 2.84 3.32 -6.99
N LEU A 48 3.76 3.29 -6.01
CA LEU A 48 4.83 4.28 -5.89
C LEU A 48 6.10 3.90 -6.67
N ASN A 49 6.55 2.65 -6.56
CA ASN A 49 7.69 2.09 -7.28
C ASN A 49 7.68 0.55 -7.17
N THR A 50 8.56 -0.12 -7.92
CA THR A 50 8.72 -1.58 -7.91
C THR A 50 9.97 -2.06 -7.15
N LYS A 51 10.65 -1.18 -6.41
CA LYS A 51 11.95 -1.47 -5.77
C LYS A 51 11.77 -2.36 -4.55
N CYS A 52 11.97 -3.67 -4.72
CA CYS A 52 11.82 -4.66 -3.66
C CYS A 52 13.12 -5.43 -3.40
N ASN A 53 13.45 -5.72 -2.15
CA ASN A 53 14.62 -6.50 -1.74
C ASN A 53 14.44 -8.02 -1.95
N LEU A 54 13.22 -8.48 -2.22
CA LEU A 54 12.92 -9.88 -2.55
C LEU A 54 12.74 -10.09 -4.06
N LYS A 55 12.95 -11.33 -4.49
CA LYS A 55 12.77 -11.83 -5.86
C LYS A 55 11.80 -13.01 -5.85
N CYS A 56 10.55 -12.77 -5.43
CA CYS A 56 9.59 -13.86 -5.30
C CYS A 56 9.32 -14.53 -6.65
N SER A 57 9.26 -15.86 -6.67
CA SER A 57 9.11 -16.66 -7.90
C SER A 57 7.84 -16.29 -8.67
N TYR A 58 6.76 -16.03 -7.93
CA TYR A 58 5.45 -15.67 -8.47
C TYR A 58 5.24 -14.17 -8.67
N CYS A 59 6.22 -13.32 -8.34
CA CYS A 59 6.06 -11.88 -8.42
C CYS A 59 6.18 -11.40 -9.87
N TYR A 60 5.07 -10.93 -10.44
CA TYR A 60 5.04 -10.38 -11.79
C TYR A 60 6.04 -9.22 -11.97
N LEU A 61 6.18 -8.35 -10.97
CA LEU A 61 7.16 -7.27 -10.98
C LEU A 61 8.62 -7.75 -10.89
N ALA A 62 8.88 -8.89 -10.24
CA ALA A 62 10.22 -9.46 -10.21
C ALA A 62 10.65 -10.00 -11.57
N ASN A 63 9.69 -10.48 -12.36
CA ASN A 63 9.92 -11.12 -13.66
C ASN A 63 9.81 -10.14 -14.84
N PHE A 64 8.91 -9.16 -14.77
CA PHE A 64 8.56 -8.25 -15.87
C PHE A 64 8.56 -6.77 -15.46
N GLY A 65 8.93 -6.44 -14.21
CA GLY A 65 8.81 -5.08 -13.68
C GLY A 65 9.59 -4.04 -14.47
N ASN A 66 10.73 -4.39 -15.07
CA ASN A 66 11.52 -3.45 -15.88
C ASN A 66 10.83 -3.08 -17.20
N GLU A 67 9.96 -3.93 -17.74
CA GLU A 67 9.21 -3.66 -18.98
C GLU A 67 7.96 -2.82 -18.68
N LEU A 68 7.30 -3.12 -17.56
CA LEU A 68 6.06 -2.44 -17.14
C LEU A 68 6.34 -1.09 -16.48
N TYR A 69 7.43 -1.02 -15.71
CA TYR A 69 7.86 0.15 -14.94
C TYR A 69 9.37 0.35 -15.17
N PRO A 70 9.76 1.00 -16.27
CA PRO A 70 11.16 1.20 -16.60
C PRO A 70 11.93 1.87 -15.44
N PRO A 71 13.09 1.33 -15.00
CA PRO A 71 13.82 1.84 -13.84
C PRO A 71 14.18 3.33 -13.90
N GLU A 72 14.41 3.86 -15.10
CA GLU A 72 14.68 5.27 -15.37
C GLU A 72 13.51 6.20 -15.03
N LEU A 73 12.28 5.67 -14.98
CA LEU A 73 11.09 6.39 -14.56
C LEU A 73 10.82 6.28 -13.05
N GLN A 74 11.54 5.40 -12.35
CA GLN A 74 11.38 5.12 -10.92
C GLN A 74 12.35 5.91 -10.03
N ASP A 75 12.65 7.15 -10.43
CA ASP A 75 13.45 8.07 -9.62
C ASP A 75 12.68 8.50 -8.36
N ASP A 76 13.30 8.34 -7.19
CA ASP A 76 12.61 8.59 -5.92
C ASP A 76 12.24 10.06 -5.73
N LYS A 77 13.05 11.00 -6.26
CA LYS A 77 12.74 12.43 -6.17
C LYS A 77 11.51 12.76 -7.02
N ARG A 78 11.43 12.21 -8.24
CA ARG A 78 10.25 12.36 -9.10
C ARG A 78 9.00 11.75 -8.47
N VAL A 79 9.11 10.56 -7.88
CA VAL A 79 7.98 9.92 -7.17
C VAL A 79 7.49 10.81 -6.03
N LEU A 80 8.40 11.35 -5.20
CA LEU A 80 8.05 12.23 -4.09
C LEU A 80 7.45 13.56 -4.57
N ALA A 81 7.97 14.15 -5.64
CA ALA A 81 7.42 15.38 -6.23
C ALA A 81 6.00 15.17 -6.78
N ASN A 82 5.76 14.05 -7.48
CA ASN A 82 4.44 13.71 -7.99
C ASN A 82 3.44 13.44 -6.86
N LEU A 83 3.88 12.72 -5.82
CA LEU A 83 3.07 12.50 -4.63
C LEU A 83 2.71 13.84 -3.98
N GLN A 84 3.66 14.76 -3.84
CA GLN A 84 3.39 16.08 -3.28
C GLN A 84 2.28 16.83 -4.04
N ILE A 85 2.34 16.85 -5.38
CA ILE A 85 1.31 17.49 -6.22
C ILE A 85 -0.07 16.86 -5.97
N LEU A 86 -0.13 15.53 -5.87
CA LEU A 86 -1.38 14.82 -5.60
C LEU A 86 -1.94 15.14 -4.21
N LEU A 87 -1.09 15.13 -3.17
CA LEU A 87 -1.52 15.44 -1.80
C LEU A 87 -2.00 16.89 -1.68
N GLU A 88 -1.33 17.83 -2.35
CA GLU A 88 -1.75 19.24 -2.42
C GLU A 88 -3.10 19.37 -3.09
N TRP A 89 -3.31 18.71 -4.23
CA TRP A 89 -4.61 18.69 -4.90
C TRP A 89 -5.74 18.11 -4.05
N LEU A 90 -5.47 17.04 -3.29
CA LEU A 90 -6.45 16.47 -2.34
C LEU A 90 -6.79 17.48 -1.23
N LEU A 91 -5.79 18.13 -0.64
CA LEU A 91 -5.99 19.13 0.41
C LEU A 91 -6.76 20.35 -0.08
N ASP A 92 -6.40 20.90 -1.23
CA ASP A 92 -7.06 22.06 -1.83
C ASP A 92 -8.55 21.82 -2.09
N ARG A 93 -8.88 20.57 -2.46
CA ARG A 93 -10.28 20.13 -2.68
C ARG A 93 -10.95 19.55 -1.44
N ARG A 94 -10.26 19.51 -0.28
CA ARG A 94 -10.73 18.92 0.98
C ARG A 94 -11.16 17.45 0.86
N LEU A 95 -10.47 16.69 0.00
CA LEU A 95 -10.73 15.28 -0.26
C LEU A 95 -9.88 14.39 0.65
N ALA A 96 -10.51 13.38 1.25
CA ALA A 96 -9.86 12.44 2.17
C ALA A 96 -10.21 10.99 1.82
N PRO A 97 -9.63 10.43 0.73
CA PRO A 97 -9.73 9.00 0.46
C PRO A 97 -9.07 8.17 1.57
N LYS A 98 -9.50 6.91 1.72
CA LYS A 98 -8.63 5.89 2.32
C LYS A 98 -7.42 5.69 1.41
N LEU A 99 -6.24 5.53 1.97
CA LEU A 99 -5.03 5.35 1.18
C LEU A 99 -4.57 3.89 1.23
N GLU A 100 -4.27 3.33 0.07
CA GLU A 100 -3.57 2.05 -0.05
C GLU A 100 -2.27 2.29 -0.80
N LEU A 101 -1.15 2.04 -0.13
CA LEU A 101 0.18 2.35 -0.66
C LEU A 101 0.88 1.06 -1.07
N PHE A 102 0.98 0.86 -2.37
CA PHE A 102 1.69 -0.25 -2.96
C PHE A 102 3.08 0.21 -3.40
N SER A 103 4.11 -0.52 -2.96
CA SER A 103 5.46 -0.36 -3.44
C SER A 103 6.24 -1.66 -3.31
N GLY A 104 7.46 -1.67 -3.82
CA GLY A 104 8.43 -2.64 -3.33
C GLY A 104 8.83 -2.35 -1.87
N ASP A 105 9.49 -3.32 -1.24
CA ASP A 105 9.84 -3.31 0.19
C ASP A 105 11.37 -3.39 0.38
N PRO A 106 11.99 -2.62 1.30
CA PRO A 106 11.38 -1.65 2.22
C PRO A 106 10.70 -0.49 1.51
N PHE A 107 9.43 -0.25 1.88
CA PHE A 107 8.66 0.87 1.35
C PHE A 107 9.27 2.20 1.84
N SER A 108 9.07 3.28 1.10
CA SER A 108 9.72 4.56 1.41
C SER A 108 9.11 5.20 2.66
N LEU A 109 9.87 5.21 3.78
CA LEU A 109 9.49 5.94 5.00
C LEU A 109 9.25 7.43 4.74
N GLN A 110 9.90 8.00 3.73
CA GLN A 110 9.73 9.41 3.35
C GLN A 110 8.32 9.69 2.81
N VAL A 111 7.72 8.73 2.09
CA VAL A 111 6.34 8.84 1.59
C VAL A 111 5.37 8.94 2.76
N LEU A 112 5.50 8.04 3.75
CA LEU A 112 4.64 8.10 4.93
C LEU A 112 4.84 9.40 5.72
N LYS A 113 6.08 9.82 5.89
CA LYS A 113 6.38 11.07 6.59
C LYS A 113 5.69 12.25 5.90
N MET A 114 5.82 12.34 4.57
CA MET A 114 5.18 13.38 3.76
C MET A 114 3.65 13.37 3.89
N ILE A 115 3.01 12.19 3.81
CA ILE A 115 1.55 12.07 3.97
C ILE A 115 1.13 12.56 5.35
N LEU A 116 1.79 12.08 6.41
CA LEU A 116 1.48 12.49 7.78
C LEU A 116 1.71 14.00 7.99
N ASP A 117 2.82 14.55 7.48
CA ASP A 117 3.15 15.97 7.58
C ASP A 117 2.11 16.85 6.86
N LYS A 118 1.67 16.47 5.66
CA LYS A 118 0.70 17.23 4.85
C LYS A 118 -0.69 17.26 5.48
N PHE A 119 -1.12 16.16 6.09
CA PHE A 119 -2.46 16.05 6.69
C PHE A 119 -2.52 16.36 8.20
N GLU A 120 -1.39 16.63 8.86
CA GLU A 120 -1.32 16.88 10.31
C GLU A 120 -2.25 18.02 10.78
N SER A 121 -2.33 19.10 10.00
CA SER A 121 -3.20 20.26 10.27
C SER A 121 -4.47 20.30 9.42
N ALA A 122 -4.70 19.30 8.56
CA ALA A 122 -5.86 19.26 7.69
C ALA A 122 -7.14 18.99 8.49
N GLU A 123 -8.24 19.63 8.07
CA GLU A 123 -9.59 19.42 8.63
C GLU A 123 -10.13 18.04 8.23
N SER A 124 -9.97 17.68 6.95
CA SER A 124 -10.32 16.37 6.40
C SER A 124 -9.06 15.53 6.20
N ARG A 125 -9.09 14.29 6.68
CA ARG A 125 -7.92 13.39 6.72
C ARG A 125 -8.28 11.98 6.27
N PRO A 126 -7.37 11.26 5.60
CA PRO A 126 -7.55 9.83 5.32
C PRO A 126 -7.93 9.04 6.57
N LYS A 127 -9.05 8.29 6.50
CA LYS A 127 -9.50 7.45 7.62
C LYS A 127 -8.53 6.31 7.96
N SER A 128 -7.72 5.89 7.00
CA SER A 128 -6.73 4.82 7.18
C SER A 128 -5.70 4.86 6.06
N ILE A 129 -4.51 4.36 6.37
CA ILE A 129 -3.43 4.11 5.41
C ILE A 129 -3.07 2.62 5.50
N VAL A 130 -3.23 1.87 4.41
CA VAL A 130 -2.89 0.44 4.37
C VAL A 130 -1.64 0.24 3.51
N ILE A 131 -0.71 -0.58 3.98
CA ILE A 131 0.55 -0.85 3.30
C ILE A 131 0.80 -2.36 3.29
N PRO A 132 0.71 -3.01 2.13
CA PRO A 132 1.27 -4.34 1.95
C PRO A 132 2.79 -4.29 2.06
N THR A 133 3.36 -5.15 2.91
CA THR A 133 4.80 -5.21 3.16
C THR A 133 5.24 -6.67 3.29
N ASN A 134 6.47 -6.96 2.88
CA ASN A 134 7.06 -8.28 3.01
C ASN A 134 7.69 -8.53 4.39
N TYR A 135 7.61 -7.56 5.31
CA TYR A 135 8.08 -7.65 6.69
C TYR A 135 9.58 -7.94 6.86
N THR A 136 10.38 -7.77 5.81
CA THR A 136 11.85 -7.92 5.94
C THR A 136 12.46 -6.82 6.80
N PHE A 137 11.76 -5.71 7.03
CA PHE A 137 12.18 -4.65 7.94
C PHE A 137 12.40 -5.14 9.39
N ILE A 138 11.74 -6.21 9.81
CA ILE A 138 11.90 -6.81 11.15
C ILE A 138 13.34 -7.31 11.39
N LEU A 139 14.07 -7.61 10.32
CA LEU A 139 15.48 -8.00 10.39
C LEU A 139 16.41 -6.82 10.76
N ASP A 140 15.91 -5.58 10.72
CA ASP A 140 16.62 -4.36 11.10
C ASP A 140 15.87 -3.67 12.25
N LYS A 141 16.48 -3.71 13.44
CA LYS A 141 15.90 -3.10 14.65
C LYS A 141 15.68 -1.59 14.50
N ALA A 142 16.64 -0.87 13.92
CA ALA A 142 16.54 0.58 13.77
C ALA A 142 15.46 0.96 12.75
N LEU A 143 15.28 0.15 11.70
CA LEU A 143 14.19 0.33 10.76
C LEU A 143 12.82 0.01 11.40
N THR A 144 12.75 -1.06 12.17
CA THR A 144 11.54 -1.44 12.93
C THR A 144 11.11 -0.31 13.86
N GLU A 145 12.03 0.24 14.66
CA GLU A 145 11.75 1.37 15.56
C GLU A 145 11.22 2.60 14.79
N LYS A 146 11.79 2.92 13.62
CA LYS A 146 11.29 4.03 12.78
C LYS A 146 9.86 3.78 12.29
N ILE A 147 9.54 2.56 11.91
CA ILE A 147 8.19 2.17 11.47
C ILE A 147 7.21 2.28 12.65
N GLU A 148 7.59 1.80 13.84
CA GLU A 148 6.76 1.94 15.04
C GLU A 148 6.47 3.41 15.37
N CYS A 149 7.49 4.28 15.32
CA CYS A 149 7.31 5.73 15.51
C CYS A 149 6.29 6.32 14.52
N LEU A 150 6.30 5.88 13.27
CA LEU A 150 5.33 6.33 12.25
C LEU A 150 3.92 5.80 12.55
N ILE A 151 3.78 4.54 12.96
CA ILE A 151 2.49 3.95 13.35
C ILE A 151 1.90 4.71 14.55
N GLU A 152 2.69 4.97 15.58
CA GLU A 152 2.25 5.74 16.75
C GLU A 152 1.79 7.15 16.37
N ARG A 153 2.60 7.84 15.57
CA ARG A 153 2.26 9.18 15.08
C ARG A 153 0.95 9.15 14.29
N SER A 154 0.79 8.19 13.40
CA SER A 154 -0.40 8.06 12.55
C SER A 154 -1.69 7.88 13.38
N ARG A 155 -1.62 7.09 14.46
CA ARG A 155 -2.74 6.91 15.40
C ARG A 155 -3.09 8.20 16.13
N LYS A 156 -2.08 8.93 16.62
CA LYS A 156 -2.29 10.24 17.29
C LYS A 156 -2.95 11.25 16.36
N LEU A 157 -2.67 11.18 15.06
CA LEU A 157 -3.26 12.06 14.05
C LEU A 157 -4.64 11.62 13.56
N GLY A 158 -5.15 10.46 14.01
CA GLY A 158 -6.42 9.90 13.54
C GLY A 158 -6.36 9.32 12.12
N MET A 159 -5.15 9.01 11.62
CA MET A 159 -4.90 8.44 10.30
C MET A 159 -4.15 7.11 10.43
N PRO A 160 -4.73 6.08 11.09
CA PRO A 160 -4.00 4.88 11.46
C PRO A 160 -3.38 4.18 10.24
N ILE A 161 -2.07 3.93 10.34
CA ILE A 161 -1.34 3.03 9.44
C ILE A 161 -1.63 1.59 9.85
N SER A 162 -2.00 0.77 8.88
CA SER A 162 -2.14 -0.69 8.99
C SER A 162 -1.19 -1.37 8.02
N LEU A 163 -0.34 -2.25 8.53
CA LEU A 163 0.53 -3.07 7.69
C LEU A 163 -0.16 -4.40 7.39
N SER A 164 -0.18 -4.79 6.12
CA SER A 164 -0.63 -6.11 5.68
C SER A 164 0.59 -7.01 5.53
N ALA A 165 0.76 -7.95 6.47
CA ALA A 165 1.93 -8.82 6.54
C ALA A 165 1.89 -9.89 5.45
N SER A 166 2.52 -9.59 4.32
CA SER A 166 2.72 -10.55 3.25
C SER A 166 3.97 -11.36 3.54
N ILE A 167 3.83 -12.45 4.29
CA ILE A 167 4.83 -13.52 4.43
C ILE A 167 4.15 -14.84 4.04
N ASP A 168 4.85 -15.71 3.33
CA ASP A 168 4.27 -16.99 2.90
C ASP A 168 4.31 -18.01 4.04
N GLY A 169 5.18 -17.82 5.03
CA GLY A 169 5.29 -18.66 6.22
C GLY A 169 6.40 -19.69 6.13
N LYS A 170 6.79 -20.25 7.29
CA LYS A 170 8.02 -21.03 7.47
C LYS A 170 8.28 -22.09 6.40
N TYR A 171 7.24 -22.78 5.92
CA TYR A 171 7.40 -23.87 4.94
C TYR A 171 7.28 -23.44 3.48
N CYS A 172 6.84 -22.21 3.22
CA CYS A 172 6.58 -21.67 1.88
C CYS A 172 7.46 -20.46 1.53
N GLU A 173 8.15 -19.85 2.51
CA GLU A 173 8.93 -18.62 2.33
C GLU A 173 10.09 -18.73 1.34
N ALA A 174 10.56 -19.95 1.05
CA ALA A 174 11.55 -20.20 0.00
C ALA A 174 11.13 -19.70 -1.38
N ASN A 175 9.82 -19.49 -1.63
CA ASN A 175 9.29 -18.86 -2.85
C ASN A 175 9.62 -17.37 -2.95
N ARG A 176 10.20 -16.77 -1.90
CA ARG A 176 10.46 -15.34 -1.76
C ARG A 176 11.92 -15.06 -1.39
N PRO A 177 12.90 -15.50 -2.20
CA PRO A 177 14.31 -15.33 -1.87
C PRO A 177 14.71 -13.85 -1.89
N PHE A 178 15.74 -13.50 -1.13
CA PHE A 178 16.36 -12.18 -1.21
C PHE A 178 17.08 -11.99 -2.55
N ARG A 179 16.97 -10.79 -3.14
CA ARG A 179 17.70 -10.42 -4.37
C ARG A 179 19.21 -10.46 -4.20
N SER A 180 19.71 -10.30 -2.97
CA SER A 180 21.14 -10.32 -2.66
C SER A 180 21.78 -11.69 -2.90
N GLY A 181 20.98 -12.77 -3.01
CA GLY A 181 21.47 -14.14 -3.15
C GLY A 181 22.17 -14.70 -1.91
N LYS A 182 22.15 -13.96 -0.79
CA LYS A 182 22.67 -14.44 0.50
C LYS A 182 21.73 -15.49 1.11
N ASN A 183 22.25 -16.26 2.07
CA ASN A 183 21.45 -17.16 2.89
C ASN A 183 20.25 -16.42 3.49
N ASP A 184 19.09 -17.09 3.50
CA ASP A 184 17.87 -16.52 4.06
C ASP A 184 18.03 -16.31 5.58
N PRO A 185 18.00 -15.07 6.08
CA PRO A 185 18.14 -14.78 7.50
C PRO A 185 16.84 -15.00 8.31
N ARG A 186 15.74 -15.40 7.66
CA ARG A 186 14.44 -15.58 8.32
C ARG A 186 14.35 -16.93 9.01
N ASP A 187 14.79 -16.95 10.26
CA ASP A 187 14.69 -18.09 11.16
C ASP A 187 13.42 -18.05 12.03
N ASP A 188 13.30 -18.98 12.98
CA ASP A 188 12.16 -19.01 13.92
C ASP A 188 12.09 -17.76 14.81
N GLY A 189 13.22 -17.12 15.11
CA GLY A 189 13.26 -15.87 15.88
C GLY A 189 12.75 -14.67 15.08
N TYR A 190 13.02 -14.64 13.77
CA TYR A 190 12.41 -13.68 12.85
C TYR A 190 10.88 -13.83 12.86
N TYR A 191 10.36 -15.04 12.68
CA TYR A 191 8.90 -15.24 12.66
C TYR A 191 8.26 -14.90 14.01
N ASP A 192 8.86 -15.29 15.13
CA ASP A 192 8.39 -14.87 16.47
C ASP A 192 8.26 -13.34 16.58
N SER A 193 9.27 -12.62 16.08
CA SER A 193 9.27 -11.15 16.07
C SER A 193 8.17 -10.58 15.16
N VAL A 194 7.90 -11.18 14.00
CA VAL A 194 6.82 -10.75 13.09
C VAL A 194 5.45 -10.91 13.77
N PHE A 195 5.18 -12.05 14.40
CA PHE A 195 3.91 -12.29 15.08
C PHE A 195 3.75 -11.41 16.32
N ALA A 196 4.81 -11.22 17.11
CA ALA A 196 4.80 -10.28 18.23
C ALA A 196 4.52 -8.84 17.78
N PHE A 197 5.14 -8.41 16.67
CA PHE A 197 4.89 -7.09 16.08
C PHE A 197 3.43 -6.94 15.64
N ASN A 198 2.88 -7.94 14.94
CA ASN A 198 1.49 -7.92 14.48
C ASN A 198 0.49 -7.93 15.63
N LYS A 199 0.76 -8.71 16.70
CA LYS A 199 -0.07 -8.68 17.91
C LYS A 199 -0.05 -7.31 18.58
N LYS A 200 1.13 -6.73 18.78
CA LYS A 200 1.31 -5.40 19.40
C LYS A 200 0.50 -4.32 18.67
N TRP A 201 0.52 -4.35 17.35
CA TRP A 201 -0.12 -3.31 16.53
C TRP A 201 -1.51 -3.69 16.01
N GLY A 202 -1.99 -4.91 16.22
CA GLY A 202 -3.29 -5.36 15.74
C GLY A 202 -3.34 -5.50 14.21
N PHE A 203 -2.26 -5.98 13.61
CA PHE A 203 -2.14 -6.18 12.16
C PHE A 203 -2.42 -7.63 11.77
N SER A 204 -2.74 -7.83 10.49
CA SER A 204 -3.13 -9.12 9.93
C SER A 204 -2.12 -9.63 8.90
N PHE A 205 -2.23 -10.92 8.60
CA PHE A 205 -1.38 -11.62 7.64
C PHE A 205 -2.09 -11.83 6.32
N HIS A 206 -1.32 -11.82 5.24
CA HIS A 206 -1.75 -12.14 3.89
C HIS A 206 -0.75 -13.13 3.27
N PRO A 207 -0.81 -14.43 3.65
CA PRO A 207 0.09 -15.44 3.12
C PRO A 207 -0.29 -15.84 1.69
N MET A 208 0.73 -16.04 0.86
CA MET A 208 0.57 -16.60 -0.47
C MET A 208 1.02 -18.06 -0.47
N ILE A 209 0.29 -18.91 -1.20
CA ILE A 209 0.69 -20.30 -1.46
C ILE A 209 0.98 -20.41 -2.94
N TYR A 210 2.23 -20.70 -3.28
CA TYR A 210 2.68 -20.90 -4.66
C TYR A 210 2.88 -22.39 -4.96
N SER A 211 2.77 -22.76 -6.23
CA SER A 211 2.77 -24.15 -6.70
C SER A 211 4.00 -24.95 -6.26
N ASP A 212 5.17 -24.32 -6.24
CA ASP A 212 6.47 -24.99 -5.97
C ASP A 212 6.59 -25.55 -4.53
N ARG A 213 5.65 -25.19 -3.64
CA ARG A 213 5.56 -25.70 -2.26
C ARG A 213 4.13 -26.06 -1.87
N ILE A 214 3.29 -26.40 -2.85
CA ILE A 214 1.90 -26.71 -2.57
C ILE A 214 1.77 -27.85 -1.56
N ASP A 215 2.62 -28.87 -1.62
CA ASP A 215 2.57 -30.01 -0.68
C ASP A 215 2.75 -29.60 0.80
N SER A 216 3.37 -28.45 1.05
CA SER A 216 3.56 -27.90 2.40
C SER A 216 2.38 -27.08 2.91
N TRP A 217 1.32 -26.86 2.11
CA TRP A 217 0.27 -25.89 2.43
C TRP A 217 -0.43 -26.17 3.77
N GLN A 218 -0.70 -27.45 4.07
CA GLN A 218 -1.38 -27.86 5.31
C GLN A 218 -0.49 -27.59 6.53
N SER A 219 0.77 -28.03 6.48
CA SER A 219 1.75 -27.79 7.54
C SER A 219 1.95 -26.29 7.78
N ASN A 220 1.96 -25.50 6.70
CA ASN A 220 2.10 -24.06 6.77
C ASN A 220 0.86 -23.37 7.37
N PHE A 221 -0.34 -23.82 7.00
CA PHE A 221 -1.59 -23.35 7.61
C PHE A 221 -1.63 -23.66 9.11
N LEU A 222 -1.32 -24.90 9.51
CA LEU A 222 -1.27 -25.29 10.92
C LEU A 222 -0.22 -24.49 11.70
N TRP A 223 0.94 -24.25 11.10
CA TRP A 223 1.98 -23.39 11.69
C TRP A 223 1.51 -21.96 11.91
N PHE A 224 0.79 -21.35 10.96
CA PHE A 224 0.16 -20.04 11.18
C PHE A 224 -0.81 -20.09 12.36
N GLN A 225 -1.65 -21.12 12.46
CA GLN A 225 -2.59 -21.26 13.59
C GLN A 225 -1.86 -21.40 14.93
N GLU A 226 -0.76 -22.16 14.98
CA GLU A 226 0.07 -22.32 16.18
C GLU A 226 0.74 -20.99 16.58
N MET A 227 1.29 -20.26 15.62
CA MET A 227 1.90 -18.96 15.87
C MET A 227 0.88 -17.90 16.30
N LEU A 228 -0.31 -17.87 15.70
CA LEU A 228 -1.40 -16.99 16.16
C LEU A 228 -1.76 -17.31 17.62
N LYS A 229 -1.98 -18.59 17.96
CA LYS A 229 -2.26 -19.02 19.34
C LYS A 229 -1.14 -18.69 20.32
N LYS A 230 0.12 -18.81 19.89
CA LYS A 230 1.30 -18.52 20.72
C LYS A 230 1.36 -17.04 21.14
N HIS A 231 0.93 -16.14 20.26
CA HIS A 231 0.96 -14.70 20.48
C HIS A 231 -0.40 -14.11 20.85
N ASP A 232 -1.42 -14.94 21.11
CA ASP A 232 -2.77 -14.48 21.43
C ASP A 232 -2.97 -14.02 22.89
#